data_AF-A0A968M419-F1
#
_entry.id   AF-A0A968M419-F1
#
_cell.length_a   1.000
_cell.length_b   1.000
_cell.length_c   1.000
_cell.angle_alpha   90.00
_cell.angle_beta   90.00
_cell.angle_gamma   90.00
#
_symmetry.space_group_name_H-M   'P 1'
#
loop_
_entity.id
_entity.type
_entity.pdbx_description
1 polymer ?
#
loop_
_entity_poly.entity_id
_entity_poly.type
_entity_poly.pdbx_seq_one_letter_code
_entity_poly.pdbx_strand_id
1 'polypeptide(L)'
;MNLAEADLNQSEKQQYLPIHKPNQLICGMGHVAIVTGWTVKETVAKKLDPSEYAVIGQLYSPTRGIDFLIRNLLFNTHVRFLVIINATKEDRNANSCQCLLDFFGNGFDLGKSDTDRDCWV
;
A
#
# COMPACT_ATOMS: atom_id res chain seq x y z
N MET A 1 0.83 -43.29 -8.22
CA MET A 1 0.10 -42.05 -8.55
C MET A 1 -0.40 -41.48 -7.24
N ASN A 2 0.38 -40.59 -6.62
CA ASN A 2 0.08 -40.03 -5.30
C ASN A 2 -0.42 -38.60 -5.50
N LEU A 3 -1.61 -38.29 -4.99
CA LEU A 3 -2.34 -37.03 -5.17
C LEU A 3 -1.84 -35.91 -4.21
N ALA A 4 -0.58 -35.94 -3.80
CA ALA A 4 -0.03 -35.05 -2.78
C ALA A 4 1.09 -34.12 -3.27
N GLU A 5 1.38 -34.07 -4.57
CA GLU A 5 2.44 -33.22 -5.14
C GLU A 5 1.94 -32.31 -6.29
N ALA A 6 0.67 -31.91 -6.24
CA ALA A 6 0.12 -30.94 -7.18
C ALA A 6 -0.50 -29.76 -6.41
N ASP A 7 0.34 -28.79 -6.06
CA ASP A 7 0.13 -27.34 -6.21
C ASP A 7 0.94 -26.53 -5.18
N LEU A 8 2.24 -26.35 -5.45
CA LEU A 8 3.06 -25.36 -4.75
C LEU A 8 3.61 -24.27 -5.70
N ASN A 9 3.11 -24.17 -6.92
CA ASN A 9 3.60 -23.16 -7.87
C ASN A 9 2.60 -22.81 -8.98
N GLN A 10 1.42 -22.35 -8.58
CA GLN A 10 0.66 -21.42 -9.41
C GLN A 10 0.33 -20.22 -8.53
N SER A 11 1.15 -19.16 -8.61
CA SER A 11 0.69 -17.84 -8.21
C SER A 11 -0.42 -17.47 -9.21
N GLU A 12 -1.65 -17.89 -8.93
CA GLU A 12 -2.79 -17.36 -9.65
C GLU A 12 -2.66 -15.84 -9.60
N LYS A 13 -2.76 -15.19 -10.76
CA LYS A 13 -2.75 -13.73 -10.86
C LYS A 13 -3.98 -13.22 -10.12
N GLN A 14 -3.81 -12.92 -8.83
CA GLN A 14 -4.88 -12.41 -7.99
C GLN A 14 -5.02 -10.92 -8.28
N GLN A 15 -6.23 -10.54 -8.70
CA GLN A 15 -6.56 -9.15 -8.90
C GLN A 15 -6.64 -8.45 -7.54
N TYR A 16 -6.06 -7.25 -7.44
CA TYR A 16 -6.20 -6.43 -6.24
C TYR A 16 -7.64 -5.91 -6.08
N LEU A 17 -8.18 -6.05 -4.87
CA LEU A 17 -9.53 -5.66 -4.50
C LEU A 17 -9.50 -4.50 -3.48
N PRO A 18 -9.70 -3.24 -3.92
CA PRO A 18 -9.66 -2.09 -3.03
C PRO A 18 -10.99 -1.90 -2.27
N ILE A 19 -11.04 -2.37 -1.02
CA ILE A 19 -12.19 -2.17 -0.12
C ILE A 19 -12.35 -0.69 0.32
N HIS A 20 -11.26 0.08 0.33
CA HIS A 20 -11.26 1.50 0.68
C HIS A 20 -10.74 2.37 -0.46
N LYS A 21 -11.49 3.44 -0.77
CA LYS A 21 -11.15 4.46 -1.77
C LYS A 21 -10.78 3.88 -3.17
N PRO A 22 -11.59 2.95 -3.73
CA PRO A 22 -11.28 2.29 -5.01
C PRO A 22 -11.00 3.28 -6.15
N ASN A 23 -11.76 4.38 -6.22
CA ASN A 23 -11.63 5.41 -7.26
C ASN A 23 -10.34 6.23 -7.18
N GLN A 24 -9.53 6.06 -6.13
CA GLN A 24 -8.25 6.76 -5.94
C GLN A 24 -7.03 5.88 -6.22
N LEU A 25 -7.25 4.64 -6.63
CA LEU A 25 -6.22 3.63 -6.81
C LEU A 25 -6.19 3.13 -8.25
N ILE A 26 -5.01 2.74 -8.73
CA ILE A 26 -4.83 2.03 -9.99
C ILE A 26 -4.50 0.59 -9.64
N CYS A 27 -5.36 -0.37 -10.04
CA CYS A 27 -5.18 -1.78 -9.70
C CYS A 27 -4.51 -2.55 -10.84
N GLY A 28 -3.76 -3.58 -10.48
CA GLY A 28 -3.08 -4.51 -11.39
C GLY A 28 -3.23 -5.95 -10.91
N MET A 29 -2.32 -6.81 -11.35
CA MET A 29 -2.33 -8.26 -11.12
C MET A 29 -1.04 -8.80 -10.49
N GLY A 30 -0.11 -7.91 -10.15
CA GLY A 30 1.18 -8.27 -9.53
C GLY A 30 1.10 -8.43 -8.01
N HIS A 31 2.26 -8.41 -7.37
CA HIS A 31 2.42 -8.62 -5.91
C HIS A 31 3.02 -7.40 -5.19
N VAL A 32 3.19 -6.28 -5.89
CA VAL A 32 3.84 -5.06 -5.39
C VAL A 32 2.81 -3.94 -5.24
N ALA A 33 2.66 -3.39 -4.04
CA ALA A 33 1.96 -2.13 -3.82
C ALA A 33 2.94 -0.96 -3.97
N ILE A 34 2.56 0.06 -4.73
CA ILE A 34 3.37 1.25 -4.96
C ILE A 34 2.66 2.46 -4.35
N VAL A 35 3.31 3.09 -3.38
CA VAL A 35 2.88 4.34 -2.75
C VAL A 35 3.70 5.46 -3.33
N THR A 36 3.06 6.38 -4.06
CA THR A 36 3.78 7.40 -4.82
C THR A 36 3.96 8.73 -4.06
N GLY A 37 3.53 8.80 -2.80
CA GLY A 37 3.53 10.04 -2.03
C GLY A 37 2.74 11.13 -2.77
N TRP A 38 3.37 12.26 -3.02
CA TRP A 38 2.88 13.39 -3.80
C TRP A 38 3.17 13.28 -5.30
N THR A 39 4.00 12.33 -5.74
CA THR A 39 4.16 12.04 -7.16
C THR A 39 2.84 11.54 -7.73
N VAL A 40 2.40 12.11 -8.86
CA VAL A 40 1.14 11.77 -9.54
C VAL A 40 1.16 10.29 -9.97
N LYS A 41 0.26 9.45 -9.42
CA LYS A 41 0.31 8.00 -9.63
C LYS A 41 0.19 7.57 -11.09
N GLU A 42 -0.54 8.34 -11.90
CA GLU A 42 -0.73 8.06 -13.32
C GLU A 42 0.58 8.20 -14.12
N THR A 43 1.53 9.03 -13.68
CA THR A 43 2.83 9.16 -14.36
C THR A 43 3.73 7.96 -14.10
N VAL A 44 3.61 7.34 -12.92
CA VAL A 44 4.28 6.10 -12.54
C VAL A 44 3.64 4.92 -13.27
N ALA A 45 2.30 4.80 -13.21
CA ALA A 45 1.55 3.71 -13.84
C ALA A 45 1.83 3.60 -15.36
N LYS A 46 1.96 4.73 -16.07
CA LYS A 46 2.29 4.76 -17.51
C LYS A 46 3.64 4.14 -17.88
N LYS A 47 4.49 3.85 -16.91
CA LYS A 47 5.83 3.27 -17.11
C LYS A 47 5.90 1.79 -16.76
N LEU A 48 4.80 1.20 -16.31
CA LEU A 48 4.74 -0.17 -15.80
C LEU A 48 3.62 -0.93 -16.50
N ASP A 49 3.83 -2.23 -16.71
CA ASP A 49 2.77 -3.15 -17.07
C ASP A 49 1.90 -3.47 -15.84
N PRO A 50 0.56 -3.57 -15.97
CA PRO A 50 -0.32 -3.91 -14.84
C PRO A 50 -0.01 -5.24 -14.14
N SER A 51 0.76 -6.15 -14.76
CA SER A 51 1.22 -7.37 -14.09
C SER A 51 2.41 -7.16 -13.16
N GLU A 52 3.10 -6.01 -13.20
CA GLU A 52 4.25 -5.69 -12.35
C GLU A 52 3.83 -5.18 -10.96
N TYR A 53 2.60 -4.69 -10.81
CA TYR A 53 2.08 -4.15 -9.56
C TYR A 53 0.69 -4.70 -9.22
N ALA A 54 0.41 -4.81 -7.92
CA ALA A 54 -0.92 -5.09 -7.42
C ALA A 54 -1.76 -3.81 -7.38
N VAL A 55 -1.17 -2.72 -6.89
CA VAL A 55 -1.86 -1.43 -6.75
C VAL A 55 -0.87 -0.27 -6.79
N ILE A 56 -1.30 0.87 -7.32
CA ILE A 56 -0.61 2.15 -7.23
C ILE A 56 -1.55 3.19 -6.60
N GLY A 57 -1.08 3.89 -5.57
CA GLY A 57 -1.85 4.91 -4.86
C GLY A 57 -0.96 6.07 -4.37
N GLN A 58 -1.58 7.23 -4.16
CA GLN A 58 -0.92 8.39 -3.56
C GLN A 58 -1.14 8.43 -2.05
N LEU A 59 -0.15 8.92 -1.30
CA LEU A 59 -0.21 9.07 0.15
C LEU A 59 0.15 10.49 0.56
N TYR A 60 -0.84 11.38 0.54
CA TYR A 60 -0.63 12.80 0.84
C TYR A 60 -0.54 13.12 2.32
N SER A 61 -1.25 12.36 3.17
CA SER A 61 -1.38 12.63 4.59
C SER A 61 -1.28 11.34 5.41
N PRO A 62 -0.46 11.31 6.48
CA PRO A 62 -0.28 10.11 7.28
C PRO A 62 -1.54 9.75 8.07
N THR A 63 -2.22 10.74 8.65
CA THR A 63 -3.31 10.52 9.63
C THR A 63 -4.54 9.82 9.06
N ARG A 64 -4.83 9.99 7.76
CA ARG A 64 -5.98 9.34 7.10
C ARG A 64 -5.56 8.32 6.05
N GLY A 65 -4.47 8.57 5.34
CA GLY A 65 -4.07 7.72 4.22
C GLY A 65 -3.53 6.36 4.65
N ILE A 66 -2.81 6.30 5.77
CA ILE A 66 -2.20 5.06 6.26
C ILE A 66 -3.27 4.06 6.68
N ASP A 67 -4.34 4.48 7.36
CA ASP A 67 -5.44 3.57 7.76
C ASP A 67 -6.07 2.87 6.55
N PHE A 68 -6.41 3.61 5.49
CA PHE A 68 -6.95 3.01 4.27
C PHE A 68 -5.95 2.09 3.56
N LEU A 69 -4.67 2.47 3.54
CA LEU A 69 -3.60 1.67 2.95
C LEU A 69 -3.48 0.33 3.69
N ILE A 70 -3.33 0.34 5.01
CA ILE A 70 -3.12 -0.87 5.80
C ILE A 70 -4.31 -1.81 5.69
N ARG A 71 -5.54 -1.30 5.78
CA ARG A 71 -6.76 -2.11 5.62
C ARG A 71 -6.83 -2.79 4.26
N ASN A 72 -6.51 -2.05 3.19
CA ASN A 72 -6.49 -2.64 1.86
C ASN A 72 -5.37 -3.68 1.70
N LEU A 73 -4.17 -3.44 2.26
CA LEU A 73 -3.06 -4.42 2.21
C LEU A 73 -3.41 -5.71 2.95
N LEU A 74 -3.99 -5.61 4.15
CA LEU A 74 -4.41 -6.77 4.94
C LEU A 74 -5.49 -7.60 4.22
N PHE A 75 -6.38 -6.94 3.46
CA PHE A 75 -7.39 -7.62 2.65
C PHE A 75 -6.79 -8.35 1.45
N ASN A 76 -5.70 -7.82 0.88
CA ASN A 76 -5.06 -8.34 -0.33
C ASN A 76 -3.76 -9.07 0.02
N THR A 77 -3.88 -10.26 0.61
CA THR A 77 -2.75 -11.03 1.16
C THR A 77 -1.72 -11.49 0.12
N HIS A 78 -2.05 -11.44 -1.18
CA HIS A 78 -1.10 -11.67 -2.27
C HIS A 78 -0.08 -10.53 -2.45
N VAL A 79 -0.33 -9.35 -1.87
CA VAL A 79 0.64 -8.25 -1.90
C VAL A 79 1.75 -8.52 -0.89
N ARG A 80 2.99 -8.63 -1.38
CA ARG A 80 4.15 -9.03 -0.57
C ARG A 80 5.22 -7.96 -0.47
N PHE A 81 5.20 -6.99 -1.37
CA PHE A 81 6.18 -5.92 -1.42
C PHE A 81 5.50 -4.57 -1.42
N LEU A 82 6.08 -3.62 -0.69
CA LEU A 82 5.65 -2.24 -0.64
C LEU A 82 6.81 -1.36 -1.12
N VAL A 83 6.58 -0.60 -2.18
CA VAL A 83 7.52 0.39 -2.70
C VAL A 83 6.99 1.78 -2.38
N ILE A 84 7.81 2.61 -1.74
CA ILE A 84 7.45 3.97 -1.35
C ILE A 84 8.33 4.94 -2.13
N ILE A 85 7.71 5.78 -2.95
CA ILE A 85 8.38 6.87 -3.66
C ILE A 85 8.25 8.13 -2.81
N ASN A 86 9.38 8.61 -2.31
CA ASN A 86 9.51 9.84 -1.51
C ASN A 86 10.46 10.78 -2.27
N ALA A 87 9.91 11.46 -3.29
CA ALA A 87 10.72 12.14 -4.31
C ALA A 87 10.52 13.66 -4.34
N THR A 88 9.42 14.17 -3.79
CA THR A 88 9.07 15.59 -3.90
C THR A 88 9.35 16.38 -2.62
N LYS A 89 9.28 17.71 -2.72
CA LYS A 89 9.38 18.58 -1.54
C LYS A 89 8.15 18.40 -0.65
N GLU A 90 6.99 18.19 -1.24
CA GLU A 90 5.72 17.98 -0.56
C GLU A 90 5.74 16.68 0.26
N ASP A 91 6.39 15.61 -0.25
CA ASP A 91 6.64 14.40 0.53
C ASP A 91 7.40 14.71 1.83
N ARG A 92 8.49 15.48 1.72
CA ARG A 92 9.29 15.90 2.88
C ARG A 92 8.51 16.78 3.85
N ASN A 93 7.65 17.66 3.34
CA ASN A 93 6.85 18.55 4.17
C ASN A 93 5.73 17.81 4.91
N ALA A 94 5.05 16.88 4.24
CA ALA A 94 3.94 16.13 4.81
C ALA A 94 4.42 14.99 5.72
N ASN A 95 5.63 14.49 5.48
CA ASN A 95 6.28 13.40 6.18
C ASN A 95 5.50 12.06 6.15
N SER A 96 4.52 11.93 5.26
CA SER A 96 3.65 10.77 5.16
C SER A 96 4.40 9.48 4.86
N CYS A 97 5.39 9.55 3.95
CA CYS A 97 6.23 8.41 3.58
C CYS A 97 7.09 7.94 4.76
N GLN A 98 7.66 8.88 5.53
CA GLN A 98 8.46 8.53 6.71
C GLN A 98 7.59 7.91 7.80
N CYS A 99 6.41 8.49 8.07
CA CYS A 99 5.47 7.92 9.03
C CYS A 99 5.04 6.49 8.65
N LEU A 100 4.85 6.21 7.36
CA LEU A 100 4.57 4.85 6.89
C LEU A 100 5.76 3.90 7.10
N LEU A 101 6.99 4.35 6.86
CA LEU A 101 8.20 3.58 7.14
C LEU A 101 8.34 3.29 8.64
N ASP A 102 8.13 4.30 9.48
CA ASP A 102 8.21 4.18 10.94
C ASP A 102 7.14 3.21 11.47
N PHE A 103 5.91 3.25 10.93
CA PHE A 103 4.84 2.31 11.29
C PHE A 103 5.26 0.85 11.07
N PHE A 104 5.92 0.55 9.95
CA PHE A 104 6.38 -0.82 9.67
C PHE A 104 7.69 -1.18 10.40
N GLY A 105 8.58 -0.20 10.59
CA GLY A 105 9.89 -0.42 11.20
C GLY A 105 9.85 -0.51 12.73
N ASN A 106 9.03 0.31 13.36
CA ASN A 106 8.93 0.44 14.81
C ASN A 106 7.65 -0.20 15.37
N GLY A 107 6.66 -0.45 14.53
CA GLY A 107 5.32 -0.84 14.98
C GLY A 107 4.48 0.38 15.36
N PHE A 108 3.50 0.16 16.22
CA PHE A 108 2.57 1.17 16.68
C PHE A 108 2.05 0.80 18.06
N ASP A 109 1.73 1.82 18.87
CA ASP A 109 1.21 1.67 20.22
C ASP A 109 -0.19 2.29 20.34
N LEU A 110 -0.94 1.89 21.36
CA LEU A 110 -2.20 2.56 21.68
C LEU A 110 -1.89 3.94 22.28
N GLY A 111 -2.47 4.98 21.70
CA GLY A 111 -2.29 6.37 22.12
C GLY A 111 -3.57 7.20 22.00
N LYS A 112 -3.40 8.52 22.05
CA LYS A 112 -4.46 9.51 21.99
C LYS A 112 -4.21 10.52 20.87
N SER A 113 -5.26 10.90 20.15
CA SER A 113 -5.21 11.99 19.17
C SER A 113 -5.15 13.36 19.86
N ASP A 114 -4.93 14.41 19.06
CA ASP A 114 -5.07 15.83 19.46
C ASP A 114 -6.46 16.21 20.02
N THR A 115 -7.44 15.34 19.78
CA THR A 115 -8.83 15.45 20.21
C THR A 115 -9.20 14.42 21.30
N ASP A 116 -8.19 13.83 21.95
CA ASP A 116 -8.29 12.85 23.06
C ASP A 116 -9.03 11.54 22.71
N ARG A 117 -9.13 11.21 21.42
CA ARG A 117 -9.68 9.93 20.96
C ARG A 117 -8.61 8.88 20.92
N ASP A 118 -8.97 7.63 21.23
CA ASP A 118 -8.05 6.51 21.10
C ASP A 118 -7.63 6.33 19.64
N CYS A 119 -6.32 6.20 19.43
CA CYS A 119 -5.73 5.96 18.11
C CYS A 119 -4.47 5.11 18.22
N TRP A 120 -3.96 4.63 17.08
CA TRP A 120 -2.64 4.02 16.99
C TRP A 120 -1.61 5.13 16.70
N VAL A 121 -0.56 5.19 17.51
CA VAL A 121 0.57 6.14 17.38
C VAL A 121 1.86 5.44 17.03
#